data_AF-A0A2V8GX07-F1
#
_entry.id   AF-A0A2V8GX07-F1
#
_cell.length_a   1.000
_cell.length_b   1.000
_cell.length_c   1.000
_cell.angle_alpha   90.00
_cell.angle_beta   90.00
_cell.angle_gamma   90.00
#
_symmetry.space_group_name_H-M   'P 1'
#
loop_
_entity.id
_entity.type
_entity.pdbx_description
1 polymer ?
#
loop_
_entity_poly.entity_id
_entity_poly.type
_entity_poly.pdbx_seq_one_letter_code
_entity_poly.pdbx_strand_id
1 'polypeptide(L)'
;MRTKRSRRSFLTATVAAGAVGAAALQAQGSNRVSGFDHAAVPMQRADAIVAFYRKLGFPMTENENAVSVYVGSQMINFHRPTRWQDPAFTLRAPGAKPPSGDFCFVWDGTAAALKTWLQNANGDPDGNLLEFMIYA
;
A
#
# COMPACT_ATOMS: atom_id res chain seq x y z
N MET A 1 -49.67 -11.25 -1.23
CA MET A 1 -48.85 -12.45 -1.52
C MET A 1 -47.52 -12.01 -2.09
N ARG A 2 -46.40 -12.22 -1.37
CA ARG A 2 -45.05 -11.81 -1.79
C ARG A 2 -44.30 -13.08 -2.23
N THR A 3 -43.99 -13.19 -3.52
CA THR A 3 -43.33 -14.36 -4.10
C THR A 3 -41.89 -14.48 -3.59
N LYS A 4 -41.56 -15.63 -2.97
CA LYS A 4 -40.19 -15.94 -2.54
C LYS A 4 -39.31 -16.15 -3.78
N ARG A 5 -38.37 -15.24 -4.02
CA ARG A 5 -37.33 -15.41 -5.05
C ARG A 5 -36.42 -16.57 -4.63
N SER A 6 -36.37 -17.63 -5.44
CA SER A 6 -35.66 -18.87 -5.15
C SER A 6 -34.14 -18.67 -5.15
N ARG A 7 -33.50 -18.97 -4.01
CA ARG A 7 -32.04 -18.95 -3.80
C ARG A 7 -31.25 -19.86 -4.76
N ARG A 8 -31.92 -20.79 -5.46
CA ARG A 8 -31.27 -21.72 -6.39
C ARG A 8 -30.82 -21.05 -7.70
N SER A 9 -31.41 -19.92 -8.09
CA SER A 9 -31.00 -19.21 -9.31
C SER A 9 -29.65 -18.49 -9.17
N PHE A 10 -29.19 -18.22 -7.94
CA PHE A 10 -27.95 -17.47 -7.69
C PHE A 10 -26.71 -18.36 -7.67
N LEU A 11 -26.84 -19.67 -7.41
CA LEU A 11 -25.69 -20.58 -7.34
C LEU A 11 -25.21 -21.03 -8.73
N THR A 12 -26.10 -21.07 -9.73
CA THR A 12 -25.74 -21.47 -11.10
C THR A 12 -24.98 -20.37 -11.86
N ALA A 13 -25.21 -19.09 -11.53
CA ALA A 13 -24.55 -17.96 -12.17
C ALA A 13 -23.07 -17.79 -11.73
N THR A 14 -22.74 -18.15 -10.48
CA THR A 14 -21.38 -17.99 -9.92
C THR A 14 -20.38 -19.01 -10.48
N VAL A 15 -20.82 -20.25 -10.75
CA VAL A 15 -19.92 -21.29 -11.29
C VAL A 15 -19.58 -21.01 -12.75
N ALA A 16 -20.55 -20.55 -13.55
CA ALA A 16 -20.30 -20.21 -14.95
C ALA A 16 -19.37 -18.98 -15.07
N ALA A 17 -19.61 -17.92 -14.31
CA ALA A 17 -18.76 -16.71 -14.33
C ALA A 17 -17.31 -16.97 -13.88
N GLY A 18 -17.09 -17.85 -12.90
CA GLY A 18 -15.76 -18.25 -12.46
C GLY A 18 -14.97 -19.02 -13.53
N ALA A 19 -15.64 -19.88 -14.30
CA ALA A 19 -15.02 -20.64 -15.39
C ALA A 19 -14.66 -19.75 -16.59
N VAL A 20 -15.51 -18.79 -16.96
CA VAL A 20 -15.19 -17.86 -18.07
C VAL A 20 -14.08 -16.89 -17.68
N GLY A 21 -14.06 -16.43 -16.42
CA GLY A 21 -12.99 -15.57 -15.89
C GLY A 21 -11.64 -16.28 -15.81
N ALA A 22 -11.61 -17.54 -15.37
CA ALA A 22 -10.39 -18.35 -15.33
C ALA A 22 -9.82 -18.65 -16.73
N ALA A 23 -10.69 -18.97 -17.70
CA ALA A 23 -10.28 -19.20 -19.09
C ALA A 23 -9.77 -17.92 -19.78
N ALA A 24 -10.40 -16.77 -19.51
CA ALA A 24 -9.96 -15.48 -20.03
C ALA A 24 -8.61 -15.03 -19.42
N LEU A 25 -8.36 -15.32 -18.14
CA LEU A 25 -7.07 -15.12 -17.49
C LEU A 25 -5.98 -16.04 -18.07
N GLN A 26 -6.31 -17.30 -18.39
CA GLN A 26 -5.40 -18.26 -19.01
C GLN A 26 -5.08 -17.92 -20.47
N ALA A 27 -5.96 -17.20 -21.17
CA ALA A 27 -5.77 -16.78 -22.56
C ALA A 27 -4.91 -15.51 -22.72
N GLN A 28 -4.66 -14.74 -21.65
CA GLN A 28 -3.65 -13.69 -21.68
C GLN A 28 -2.27 -14.34 -21.65
N GLY A 29 -1.49 -14.15 -22.74
CA GLY A 29 -0.19 -14.78 -22.94
C GLY A 29 0.80 -14.58 -21.78
N SER A 30 1.95 -15.26 -21.83
CA SER A 30 2.98 -15.30 -20.78
C SER A 30 3.51 -13.95 -20.28
N ASN A 31 3.13 -12.84 -20.92
CA ASN A 31 3.52 -11.47 -20.60
C ASN A 31 2.35 -10.72 -19.93
N ARG A 32 2.08 -11.02 -18.66
CA ARG A 32 1.10 -10.29 -17.85
C ARG A 32 1.67 -9.87 -16.49
N VAL A 33 1.16 -8.79 -15.93
CA VAL A 33 1.43 -8.40 -14.53
C VAL A 33 0.71 -9.40 -13.62
N SER A 34 1.46 -10.15 -12.82
CA SER A 34 0.92 -11.17 -11.91
C SER A 34 0.49 -10.61 -10.55
N GLY A 35 0.94 -9.40 -10.20
CA GLY A 35 0.64 -8.75 -8.94
C GLY A 35 1.33 -7.41 -8.80
N PHE A 36 1.10 -6.76 -7.67
CA PHE A 36 1.88 -5.61 -7.21
C PHE A 36 3.07 -6.12 -6.40
N ASP A 37 4.25 -5.52 -6.54
CA ASP A 37 5.46 -5.88 -5.77
C ASP A 37 5.75 -4.83 -4.71
N HIS A 38 6.07 -3.61 -5.14
CA HIS A 38 6.28 -2.49 -4.24
C HIS A 38 6.04 -1.15 -4.95
N ALA A 39 5.93 -0.09 -4.15
CA ALA A 39 6.06 1.28 -4.62
C ALA A 39 7.36 1.88 -4.09
N ALA A 40 7.99 2.75 -4.88
CA ALA A 40 9.11 3.56 -4.43
C ALA A 40 8.73 5.04 -4.46
N VAL A 41 8.92 5.73 -3.35
CA VAL A 41 8.62 7.16 -3.21
C VAL A 41 9.78 7.90 -2.56
N PRO A 42 10.06 9.15 -2.93
CA PRO A 42 11.06 9.96 -2.23
C PRO A 42 10.59 10.29 -0.80
N MET A 43 11.54 10.41 0.11
CA MET A 43 11.35 10.99 1.44
C MET A 43 12.28 12.20 1.65
N GLN A 44 11.83 13.18 2.44
CA GLN A 44 12.66 14.34 2.83
C GLN A 44 13.19 14.22 4.27
N ARG A 45 12.32 13.87 5.23
CA ARG A 45 12.65 13.76 6.66
C ARG A 45 12.88 12.29 7.04
N ALA A 46 14.05 11.76 6.69
CA ALA A 46 14.33 10.34 6.82
C ALA A 46 14.16 9.80 8.24
N ASP A 47 14.78 10.46 9.22
CA ASP A 47 14.72 10.02 10.62
C ASP A 47 13.30 10.06 11.19
N ALA A 48 12.51 11.06 10.78
CA ALA A 48 11.12 11.18 11.21
C ALA A 48 10.24 10.06 10.64
N ILE A 49 10.43 9.70 9.36
CA ILE A 49 9.70 8.59 8.72
C ILE A 49 10.10 7.26 9.34
N VAL A 50 11.39 7.02 9.57
CA VAL A 50 11.88 5.81 10.25
C VAL A 50 11.28 5.70 11.64
N ALA A 51 11.34 6.78 12.44
CA ALA A 51 10.78 6.80 13.78
C ALA A 51 9.27 6.52 13.78
N PHE A 52 8.53 7.11 12.83
CA PHE A 52 7.08 6.92 12.69
C PHE A 52 6.72 5.45 12.39
N TYR A 53 7.26 4.87 11.32
CA TYR A 53 6.94 3.48 10.94
C TYR A 53 7.43 2.47 11.99
N ARG A 54 8.54 2.77 12.67
CA ARG A 54 9.06 1.93 13.76
C ARG A 54 8.13 1.97 14.96
N LYS A 55 7.59 3.14 15.30
CA LYS A 55 6.65 3.31 16.42
C LYS A 55 5.29 2.66 16.15
N LEU A 56 4.87 2.64 14.88
CA LEU A 56 3.71 1.85 14.43
C LEU A 56 3.97 0.34 14.48
N GLY A 57 5.24 -0.08 14.53
CA GLY A 57 5.63 -1.49 14.64
C GLY A 57 5.76 -2.21 13.30
N PHE A 58 5.91 -1.47 12.19
CA PHE A 58 6.15 -2.09 10.89
C PHE A 58 7.55 -2.74 10.84
N PRO A 59 7.67 -3.95 10.25
CA PRO A 59 8.98 -4.50 9.90
C PRO A 59 9.65 -3.60 8.86
N MET A 60 10.95 -3.35 9.03
CA MET A 60 11.70 -2.49 8.12
C MET A 60 13.15 -2.91 7.97
N THR A 61 13.72 -2.60 6.81
CA THR A 61 15.16 -2.64 6.55
C THR A 61 15.65 -1.28 6.06
N GLU A 62 16.91 -0.97 6.34
CA GLU A 62 17.50 0.34 6.04
C GLU A 62 18.86 0.18 5.38
N ASN A 63 19.15 1.05 4.42
CA ASN A 63 20.49 1.26 3.88
C ASN A 63 20.71 2.75 3.59
N GLU A 64 21.87 3.09 3.04
CA GLU A 64 22.27 4.46 2.71
C GLU A 64 21.36 5.14 1.66
N ASN A 65 20.64 4.35 0.85
CA ASN A 65 19.84 4.83 -0.27
C ASN A 65 18.34 4.84 0.03
N ALA A 66 17.86 3.94 0.89
CA ALA A 66 16.44 3.74 1.11
C ALA A 66 16.12 3.15 2.49
N VAL A 67 14.84 3.28 2.85
CA VAL A 67 14.18 2.54 3.92
C VAL A 67 13.04 1.74 3.30
N SER A 68 13.04 0.43 3.51
CA SER A 68 11.98 -0.46 3.05
C SER A 68 11.05 -0.78 4.23
N VAL A 69 9.79 -0.37 4.13
CA VAL A 69 8.73 -0.67 5.11
C VAL A 69 7.86 -1.78 4.56
N TYR A 70 7.75 -2.90 5.28
CA TYR A 70 7.05 -4.09 4.82
C TYR A 70 5.59 -4.12 5.26
N VAL A 71 4.71 -4.52 4.34
CA VAL A 71 3.28 -4.75 4.58
C VAL A 71 2.94 -6.13 4.04
N GLY A 72 2.85 -7.11 4.93
CA GLY A 72 2.74 -8.52 4.54
C GLY A 72 3.97 -8.94 3.71
N SER A 73 3.73 -9.43 2.49
CA SER A 73 4.78 -9.80 1.52
C SER A 73 5.25 -8.65 0.64
N GLN A 74 4.64 -7.46 0.75
CA GLN A 74 4.94 -6.29 -0.08
C GLN A 74 5.73 -5.24 0.71
N MET A 75 6.19 -4.19 0.04
CA MET A 75 6.88 -3.09 0.71
C MET A 75 6.66 -1.73 0.05
N ILE A 76 6.97 -0.68 0.80
CA ILE A 76 7.22 0.66 0.27
C ILE A 76 8.70 0.97 0.46
N ASN A 77 9.36 1.33 -0.62
CA ASN A 77 10.73 1.82 -0.62
C ASN A 77 10.75 3.35 -0.56
N PHE A 78 11.11 3.89 0.59
CA PHE A 78 11.31 5.32 0.76
C PHE A 78 12.76 5.68 0.42
N HIS A 79 12.98 6.30 -0.74
CA HIS A 79 14.30 6.74 -1.15
C HIS A 79 14.75 7.95 -0.34
N ARG A 80 15.95 7.88 0.23
CA ARG A 80 16.57 8.98 0.99
C ARG A 80 16.96 10.13 0.05
N PRO A 81 17.06 11.39 0.54
CA PRO A 81 17.46 12.55 -0.27
C PRO A 81 18.72 12.35 -1.10
N THR A 82 19.75 11.74 -0.51
CA THR A 82 21.01 11.39 -1.18
C THR A 82 20.80 10.57 -2.44
N ARG A 83 19.77 9.72 -2.48
CA ARG A 83 19.48 8.87 -3.63
C ARG A 83 18.58 9.54 -4.66
N TRP A 84 17.46 10.14 -4.26
CA TRP A 84 16.50 10.66 -5.25
C TRP A 84 16.86 12.03 -5.81
N GLN A 85 17.72 12.80 -5.13
CA GLN A 85 18.24 14.07 -5.63
C GLN A 85 19.47 13.89 -6.52
N ASP A 86 20.07 12.71 -6.54
CA ASP A 86 21.19 12.38 -7.42
C ASP A 86 20.76 12.48 -8.90
N PRO A 87 21.36 13.38 -9.70
CA PRO A 87 21.02 13.51 -11.12
C PRO A 87 21.34 12.25 -11.94
N ALA A 88 22.26 11.39 -11.48
CA ALA A 88 22.59 10.13 -12.15
C ALA A 88 21.51 9.04 -11.94
N PHE A 89 20.58 9.22 -10.99
CA PHE A 89 19.55 8.23 -10.70
C PHE A 89 18.33 8.30 -11.64
N THR A 90 18.44 7.79 -12.87
CA THR A 90 17.42 8.02 -13.91
C THR A 90 16.18 7.13 -13.86
N LEU A 91 16.17 6.05 -13.06
CA LEU A 91 15.04 5.11 -12.94
C LEU A 91 13.90 5.61 -12.02
N ARG A 92 13.99 6.85 -11.50
CA ARG A 92 12.94 7.46 -10.67
C ARG A 92 11.92 8.20 -11.53
N ALA A 93 10.75 8.50 -10.97
CA ALA A 93 9.87 9.54 -11.50
C ALA A 93 10.49 10.93 -11.18
N PRO A 94 11.15 11.62 -12.13
CA PRO A 94 11.98 12.80 -11.82
C PRO A 94 11.17 14.00 -11.32
N GLY A 95 9.85 14.00 -11.56
CA GLY A 95 8.92 15.01 -11.03
C GLY A 95 8.39 14.72 -9.63
N ALA A 96 8.56 13.50 -9.11
CA ALA A 96 8.08 13.16 -7.77
C ALA A 96 8.94 13.83 -6.69
N LYS A 97 8.30 14.56 -5.79
CA LYS A 97 8.93 15.21 -4.63
C LYS A 97 8.06 14.93 -3.40
N PRO A 98 8.65 14.78 -2.20
CA PRO A 98 7.87 14.65 -0.98
C PRO A 98 7.03 15.92 -0.73
N PRO A 99 5.81 15.81 -0.20
CA PRO A 99 5.03 14.58 0.03
C PRO A 99 4.61 13.92 -1.30
N SER A 100 4.75 12.59 -1.40
CA SER A 100 4.33 11.85 -2.59
C SER A 100 3.94 10.43 -2.26
N GLY A 101 2.82 9.98 -2.85
CA GLY A 101 2.23 8.68 -2.59
C GLY A 101 1.06 8.79 -1.63
N ASP A 102 -0.04 8.12 -1.98
CA ASP A 102 -1.22 7.93 -1.13
C ASP A 102 -1.47 6.41 -1.10
N PHE A 103 -1.35 5.82 0.09
CA PHE A 103 -1.30 4.37 0.26
C PHE A 103 -2.37 3.92 1.25
N CYS A 104 -3.39 3.24 0.73
CA CYS A 104 -4.42 2.61 1.53
C CYS A 104 -3.99 1.18 1.89
N PHE A 105 -4.12 0.82 3.17
CA PHE A 105 -3.88 -0.53 3.66
C PHE A 105 -5.16 -1.10 4.24
N VAL A 106 -5.35 -2.40 4.07
CA VAL A 106 -6.43 -3.12 4.75
C VAL A 106 -6.07 -3.24 6.22
N TRP A 107 -7.01 -2.87 7.09
CA TRP A 107 -6.90 -2.99 8.54
C TRP A 107 -7.88 -4.06 9.04
N ASP A 108 -7.37 -5.07 9.72
CA ASP A 108 -8.18 -6.20 10.20
C ASP A 108 -8.97 -5.86 11.49
N GLY A 109 -8.67 -4.73 12.13
CA GLY A 109 -9.34 -4.27 13.35
C GLY A 109 -10.50 -3.31 13.11
N THR A 110 -11.00 -2.70 14.18
CA THR A 110 -12.03 -1.66 14.09
C THR A 110 -11.42 -0.29 13.77
N ALA A 111 -12.23 0.62 13.21
CA ALA A 111 -11.83 2.01 12.98
C ALA A 111 -11.39 2.72 14.28
N ALA A 112 -12.04 2.43 15.41
CA ALA A 112 -11.64 2.98 16.71
C ALA A 112 -10.26 2.50 17.16
N ALA A 113 -9.98 1.20 16.97
CA ALA A 113 -8.66 0.63 17.27
C ALA A 113 -7.57 1.23 16.37
N LEU A 114 -7.85 1.42 15.07
CA LEU A 114 -6.92 2.09 14.16
C LEU A 114 -6.62 3.51 14.63
N LYS A 115 -7.65 4.29 14.97
CA LYS A 115 -7.50 5.65 15.46
C LYS A 115 -6.59 5.71 16.69
N THR A 116 -6.81 4.84 17.68
CA THR A 116 -5.96 4.77 18.86
C THR A 116 -4.52 4.38 18.51
N TRP A 117 -4.33 3.42 17.61
CA TRP A 117 -3.00 2.98 17.17
C TRP A 117 -2.23 4.12 16.47
N LEU A 118 -2.88 4.86 15.57
CA LEU A 118 -2.29 6.04 14.92
C LEU A 118 -1.98 7.16 15.92
N GLN A 119 -2.89 7.46 16.86
CA GLN A 119 -2.67 8.46 17.90
C GLN A 119 -1.48 8.12 18.79
N ASN A 120 -1.28 6.84 19.11
CA ASN A 120 -0.13 6.41 19.90
C ASN A 120 1.18 6.64 19.16
N ALA A 121 1.21 6.47 17.84
CA ALA A 121 2.38 6.74 17.02
C ALA A 121 2.62 8.25 16.79
N ASN A 122 1.57 9.04 16.69
CA ASN A 122 1.65 10.47 16.53
C ASN A 122 2.01 11.18 17.85
N GLY A 123 3.24 11.71 17.91
CA GLY A 123 3.59 12.79 18.85
C GLY A 123 3.41 14.19 18.25
N ASP A 124 2.74 14.31 17.10
CA ASP A 124 2.67 15.55 16.30
C ASP A 124 1.27 16.20 16.39
N PRO A 125 1.13 17.33 17.11
CA PRO A 125 -0.14 18.06 17.24
C PRO A 125 -0.56 18.80 15.96
N ASP A 126 0.33 18.94 14.95
CA ASP A 126 0.10 19.82 13.80
C ASP A 126 -0.19 19.08 12.49
N GLY A 127 -0.29 17.74 12.50
CA GLY A 127 -0.77 16.94 11.37
C GLY A 127 0.15 16.87 10.13
N ASN A 128 1.33 17.48 10.16
CA ASN A 128 2.22 17.62 9.00
C ASN A 128 3.19 16.44 8.80
N LEU A 129 3.23 15.47 9.70
CA LEU A 129 3.87 14.17 9.48
C LEU A 129 2.95 13.14 8.78
N LEU A 130 1.65 13.45 8.62
CA LEU A 130 0.60 12.51 8.21
C LEU A 130 0.18 12.57 6.73
N GLU A 131 0.97 13.15 5.83
CA GLU A 131 0.76 12.98 4.37
C GLU A 131 1.23 11.60 3.86
N PHE A 132 1.14 10.58 4.73
CA PHE A 132 1.00 9.17 4.40
C PHE A 132 -0.31 8.70 5.05
N MET A 133 -1.44 9.08 4.46
CA MET A 133 -2.76 8.70 4.97
C MET A 133 -3.01 7.21 4.72
N ILE A 134 -2.90 6.43 5.79
CA ILE A 134 -3.55 5.13 5.86
C ILE A 134 -5.04 5.40 6.09
N TYR A 135 -5.84 5.36 5.02
CA TYR A 135 -7.31 5.32 5.17
C TYR A 135 -7.75 3.91 5.57
N ALA A 136 -8.64 3.82 6.55
CA ALA A 136 -9.53 2.67 6.77
C ALA A 136 -10.96 3.01 6.36
#